data_AF-A0A7L3LTX0-F1
#
_entry.id   AF-A0A7L3LTX0-F1
#
_cell.length_a   1.000
_cell.length_b   1.000
_cell.length_c   1.000
_cell.angle_alpha   90.00
_cell.angle_beta   90.00
_cell.angle_gamma   90.00
#
_symmetry.space_group_name_H-M   'P 1'
#
loop_
_entity.id
_entity.type
_entity.pdbx_description
1 polymer ?
#
loop_
_entity_poly.entity_id
_entity_poly.type
_entity_poly.pdbx_seq_one_letter_code
_entity_poly.pdbx_strand_id
1 'polypeptide(L)'
;VITMRSRLAVQKVVSRGRVVVELVEELLKVFRKHFSKTFFPVPQEAIGVGSSFEGWSPNGEDADAVYHLLVPLKPPRGFRFQVEAGAAKDMPTQGCVLLELEHTCSRGQHHRACLCFYHNRHGELKRDEAYLVCTGCYLGMEKVAQWFQQAVSSVWEQTPLSTCYTVEVLPSSRSCGLRLTDQSGRSFSIELLFGVQRGDSHIFLSSQAEEAISTSFVIWEESYAVAEKKFFSHVAQQAPEDTCFLECLQLLASILEGTRISSYALKTVFMHVLNSVPITHWSQTQFLMRVQDVTGYLQHCLEKKCLEHFIFGNKEVPGNISLP
;
A
#
# COMPACT_ATOMS: atom_id res chain seq x y z
N VAL A 1 -14.92 25.80 -16.90
CA VAL A 1 -14.00 26.36 -15.88
C VAL A 1 -13.70 25.36 -14.78
N ILE A 2 -14.72 24.78 -14.11
CA ILE A 2 -14.54 23.76 -13.05
C ILE A 2 -13.78 22.54 -13.58
N THR A 3 -14.22 21.96 -14.71
CA THR A 3 -13.58 20.80 -15.35
C THR A 3 -12.14 21.02 -15.84
N MET A 4 -11.79 22.25 -16.26
CA MET A 4 -10.42 22.56 -16.67
C MET A 4 -9.47 22.70 -15.48
N ARG A 5 -9.94 23.28 -14.36
CA ARG A 5 -9.14 23.39 -13.13
C ARG A 5 -8.92 22.02 -12.48
N SER A 6 -9.94 21.16 -12.45
CA SER A 6 -9.81 19.79 -11.95
C SER A 6 -8.85 18.97 -12.81
N ARG A 7 -8.94 19.03 -14.14
CA ARG A 7 -8.03 18.28 -15.03
C ARG A 7 -6.55 18.64 -14.83
N LEU A 8 -6.24 19.93 -14.64
CA LEU A 8 -4.89 20.39 -14.35
C LEU A 8 -4.41 19.91 -12.97
N ALA A 9 -5.30 19.89 -11.97
CA ALA A 9 -4.98 19.37 -10.63
C ALA A 9 -4.68 17.87 -10.68
N VAL A 10 -5.49 17.06 -11.37
CA VAL A 10 -5.27 15.62 -11.58
C VAL A 10 -3.90 15.35 -12.23
N GLN A 11 -3.56 16.05 -13.31
CA GLN A 11 -2.27 15.87 -13.99
C GLN A 11 -1.07 16.16 -13.08
N LYS A 12 -1.16 17.23 -12.26
CA LYS A 12 -0.11 17.58 -11.30
C LYS A 12 0.03 16.53 -10.21
N VAL A 13 -1.07 16.05 -9.64
CA VAL A 13 -1.08 14.97 -8.62
C VAL A 13 -0.35 13.74 -9.15
N VAL A 14 -0.70 13.28 -10.36
CA VAL A 14 -0.06 12.14 -11.01
C VAL A 14 1.44 12.37 -11.19
N SER A 15 1.84 13.57 -11.64
CA SER A 15 3.25 13.90 -11.85
C SER A 15 4.07 13.87 -10.55
N ARG A 16 3.53 14.42 -9.46
CA ARG A 16 4.17 14.43 -8.14
C ARG A 16 4.26 13.02 -7.55
N GLY A 17 3.18 12.25 -7.65
CA GLY A 17 3.18 10.84 -7.23
C GLY A 17 4.31 10.04 -7.90
N ARG A 18 4.53 10.23 -9.19
CA ARG A 18 5.64 9.56 -9.90
C ARG A 18 7.00 9.90 -9.30
N VAL A 19 7.26 11.19 -9.05
CA VAL A 19 8.51 11.65 -8.41
C VAL A 19 8.67 11.02 -7.03
N VAL A 20 7.60 10.96 -6.23
CA VAL A 20 7.66 10.35 -4.89
C VAL A 20 8.02 8.86 -4.95
N VAL A 21 7.43 8.09 -5.87
CA VAL A 21 7.78 6.67 -6.05
C VAL A 21 9.24 6.51 -6.46
N GLU A 22 9.72 7.33 -7.40
CA GLU A 22 11.11 7.31 -7.84
C GLU A 22 12.08 7.60 -6.68
N LEU A 23 11.77 8.58 -5.82
CA LEU A 23 12.57 8.92 -4.63
C LEU A 23 12.64 7.75 -3.63
N VAL A 24 11.49 7.16 -3.31
CA VAL A 24 11.41 6.01 -2.39
C VAL A 24 12.12 4.80 -3.00
N GLU A 25 12.04 4.61 -4.31
CA GLU A 25 12.67 3.49 -4.99
C GLU A 25 14.21 3.58 -4.95
N GLU A 26 14.81 4.77 -5.03
CA GLU A 26 16.25 4.94 -4.79
C GLU A 26 16.66 4.54 -3.36
N LEU A 27 15.86 4.91 -2.36
CA LEU A 27 16.07 4.45 -0.98
C LEU A 27 15.99 2.92 -0.89
N LEU A 28 14.94 2.33 -1.46
CA LEU A 28 14.67 0.90 -1.37
C LEU A 28 15.70 0.06 -2.15
N LYS A 29 16.30 0.58 -3.23
CA LYS A 29 17.43 -0.06 -3.92
C LYS A 29 18.61 -0.30 -2.97
N VAL A 30 18.94 0.71 -2.15
CA VAL A 30 20.04 0.60 -1.18
C VAL A 30 19.67 -0.35 -0.04
N PHE A 31 18.42 -0.30 0.46
CA PHE A 31 17.90 -1.32 1.39
C PHE A 31 18.06 -2.74 0.82
N ARG A 32 17.60 -3.00 -0.40
CA ARG A 32 17.72 -4.34 -1.03
C ARG A 32 19.17 -4.79 -1.12
N LYS A 33 20.08 -3.88 -1.48
CA LYS A 33 21.52 -4.19 -1.54
C LYS A 33 22.06 -4.61 -0.16
N HIS A 34 21.70 -3.89 0.90
CA HIS A 34 22.17 -4.20 2.27
C HIS A 34 21.55 -5.46 2.85
N PHE A 35 20.23 -5.62 2.70
CA PHE A 35 19.48 -6.67 3.40
C PHE A 35 19.31 -7.98 2.60
N SER A 36 19.59 -8.00 1.29
CA SER A 36 19.50 -9.23 0.47
C SER A 36 20.39 -10.38 0.94
N LYS A 37 21.46 -10.08 1.70
CA LYS A 37 22.43 -11.06 2.22
C LYS A 37 22.32 -11.24 3.74
N THR A 38 21.41 -10.55 4.40
CA THR A 38 21.20 -10.64 5.85
C THR A 38 19.99 -11.53 6.15
N PHE A 39 19.65 -11.60 7.43
CA PHE A 39 18.52 -12.35 7.94
C PHE A 39 17.30 -11.46 8.19
N PHE A 40 17.30 -10.21 7.71
CA PHE A 40 16.14 -9.32 7.78
C PHE A 40 15.24 -9.45 6.54
N PRO A 41 13.94 -9.10 6.65
CA PRO A 41 13.06 -8.98 5.50
C PRO A 41 13.67 -8.08 4.44
N VAL A 42 13.38 -8.36 3.18
CA VAL A 42 13.90 -7.60 2.04
C VAL A 42 12.77 -6.74 1.46
N PRO A 43 12.78 -5.40 1.68
CA PRO A 43 11.80 -4.49 1.10
C PRO A 43 11.85 -4.54 -0.43
N GLN A 44 10.71 -4.63 -1.10
CA GLN A 44 10.58 -4.64 -2.56
C GLN A 44 10.20 -3.26 -3.08
N GLU A 45 9.98 -3.13 -4.39
CA GLU A 45 9.55 -1.89 -5.03
C GLU A 45 8.26 -1.36 -4.39
N ALA A 46 8.25 -0.07 -4.09
CA ALA A 46 7.11 0.58 -3.46
C ALA A 46 5.94 0.75 -4.43
N ILE A 47 4.73 0.53 -3.94
CA ILE A 47 3.49 0.69 -4.68
C ILE A 47 2.77 1.90 -4.09
N GLY A 48 2.73 3.01 -4.82
CA GLY A 48 1.92 4.16 -4.43
C GLY A 48 0.43 3.80 -4.43
N VAL A 49 -0.27 4.05 -3.33
CA VAL A 49 -1.68 3.67 -3.09
C VAL A 49 -2.52 4.85 -2.61
N GLY A 50 -3.82 4.80 -2.87
CA GLY A 50 -4.76 5.84 -2.44
C GLY A 50 -4.84 7.04 -3.39
N SER A 51 -5.54 8.09 -2.93
CA SER A 51 -6.03 9.19 -3.77
C SER A 51 -4.93 9.94 -4.54
N SER A 52 -3.75 10.11 -3.96
CA SER A 52 -2.59 10.77 -4.59
C SER A 52 -1.98 9.99 -5.75
N PHE A 53 -2.17 8.67 -5.79
CA PHE A 53 -1.66 7.81 -6.86
C PHE A 53 -2.75 7.34 -7.83
N GLU A 54 -4.00 7.45 -7.43
CA GLU A 54 -5.18 7.17 -8.25
C GLU A 54 -5.69 8.41 -9.00
N GLY A 55 -5.09 9.58 -8.75
CA GLY A 55 -5.32 10.79 -9.55
C GLY A 55 -6.55 11.61 -9.17
N TRP A 56 -7.12 11.41 -7.99
CA TRP A 56 -8.33 12.12 -7.55
C TRP A 56 -8.17 12.85 -6.21
N SER A 57 -6.95 12.99 -5.70
CA SER A 57 -6.70 13.68 -4.43
C SER A 57 -7.32 15.10 -4.42
N PRO A 58 -8.19 15.42 -3.44
CA PRO A 58 -8.88 16.72 -3.39
C PRO A 58 -7.89 17.88 -3.22
N ASN A 59 -6.82 17.70 -2.45
CA ASN A 59 -5.84 18.75 -2.11
C ASN A 59 -4.48 18.50 -2.75
N GLY A 60 -4.45 18.22 -4.06
CA GLY A 60 -3.22 17.91 -4.81
C GLY A 60 -2.08 18.94 -4.73
N GLU A 61 -2.34 20.11 -4.14
CA GLU A 61 -1.42 21.23 -3.99
C GLU A 61 -0.98 21.50 -2.54
N ASP A 62 -1.57 20.84 -1.53
CA ASP A 62 -1.25 21.14 -0.13
C ASP A 62 0.18 20.74 0.26
N ALA A 63 0.82 21.61 1.03
CA ALA A 63 2.14 21.37 1.61
C ALA A 63 2.12 20.19 2.61
N ASP A 64 0.95 19.89 3.18
CA ASP A 64 0.74 18.82 4.16
C ASP A 64 0.27 17.50 3.54
N ALA A 65 0.28 17.38 2.20
CA ALA A 65 -0.10 16.14 1.53
C ALA A 65 0.82 14.98 1.95
N VAL A 66 0.21 13.89 2.45
CA VAL A 66 0.89 12.66 2.82
C VAL A 66 0.75 11.63 1.69
N TYR A 67 1.87 11.20 1.14
CA TYR A 67 1.91 10.16 0.11
C TYR A 67 2.02 8.78 0.75
N HIS A 68 1.04 7.91 0.53
CA HIS A 68 1.03 6.56 1.08
C HIS A 68 1.62 5.57 0.07
N LEU A 69 2.68 4.87 0.46
CA LEU A 69 3.27 3.82 -0.35
C LEU A 69 3.29 2.50 0.42
N LEU A 70 2.75 1.46 -0.20
CA LEU A 70 2.88 0.11 0.28
C LEU A 70 4.24 -0.45 -0.15
N VAL A 71 5.02 -0.94 0.79
CA VAL A 71 6.33 -1.55 0.59
C VAL A 71 6.19 -3.05 0.85
N PRO A 72 6.12 -3.89 -0.20
CA PRO A 72 6.06 -5.33 -0.03
C PRO A 72 7.36 -5.87 0.60
N LEU A 73 7.24 -6.82 1.50
CA LEU A 73 8.37 -7.49 2.15
C LEU A 73 8.50 -8.91 1.60
N LYS A 74 9.73 -9.27 1.20
CA LYS A 74 10.10 -10.67 0.97
C LYS A 74 10.77 -11.28 2.20
N PRO A 75 10.64 -12.59 2.40
CA PRO A 75 11.29 -13.25 3.52
C PRO A 75 12.81 -13.15 3.41
N PRO A 76 13.51 -13.17 4.56
CA PRO A 76 14.97 -13.26 4.58
C PRO A 76 15.46 -14.54 3.92
N ARG A 77 16.74 -14.56 3.56
CA ARG A 77 17.37 -15.73 2.92
C ARG A 77 17.26 -16.96 3.83
N GLY A 78 16.77 -18.06 3.26
CA GLY A 78 16.63 -19.34 3.95
C GLY A 78 15.35 -19.45 4.79
N PHE A 79 14.42 -18.50 4.62
CA PHE A 79 13.11 -18.52 5.24
C PHE A 79 12.01 -18.31 4.20
N ARG A 80 10.78 -18.66 4.59
CA ARG A 80 9.56 -18.35 3.85
C ARG A 80 8.56 -17.63 4.76
N PHE A 81 7.79 -16.73 4.18
CA PHE A 81 6.60 -16.20 4.82
C PHE A 81 5.41 -17.11 4.52
N GLN A 82 4.76 -17.61 5.55
CA GLN A 82 3.49 -18.30 5.46
C GLN A 82 2.40 -17.38 5.99
N VAL A 83 1.44 -17.06 5.13
CA VAL A 83 0.29 -16.22 5.50
C VAL A 83 -0.79 -17.12 6.09
N GLU A 84 -1.15 -16.86 7.34
CA GLU A 84 -2.23 -17.52 8.05
C GLU A 84 -3.44 -16.58 8.12
N ALA A 85 -4.61 -17.07 7.73
CA ALA A 85 -5.86 -16.31 7.86
C ALA A 85 -6.31 -16.24 9.33
N GLY A 86 -6.97 -15.14 9.71
CA GLY A 86 -7.54 -14.95 11.04
C GLY A 86 -8.49 -16.09 11.42
N ALA A 87 -8.35 -16.60 12.64
CA ALA A 87 -9.09 -17.78 13.12
C ALA A 87 -10.60 -17.52 13.35
N ALA A 88 -11.03 -16.25 13.39
CA ALA A 88 -12.42 -15.90 13.63
C ALA A 88 -13.20 -15.82 12.31
N LYS A 89 -14.31 -16.56 12.23
CA LYS A 89 -15.27 -16.50 11.11
C LYS A 89 -15.82 -15.09 10.85
N ASP A 90 -15.69 -14.20 11.83
CA ASP A 90 -16.21 -12.83 11.81
C ASP A 90 -15.14 -11.78 11.43
N MET A 91 -13.85 -12.15 11.30
CA MET A 91 -12.75 -11.25 10.92
C MET A 91 -11.96 -11.79 9.71
N PRO A 92 -12.60 -11.95 8.53
CA PRO A 92 -11.97 -12.54 7.34
C PRO A 92 -10.83 -11.68 6.76
N THR A 93 -10.75 -10.41 7.18
CA THR A 93 -9.79 -9.41 6.69
C THR A 93 -8.55 -9.26 7.58
N GLN A 94 -8.30 -10.20 8.50
CA GLN A 94 -7.10 -10.21 9.35
C GLN A 94 -6.29 -11.47 9.13
N GLY A 95 -4.98 -11.38 9.38
CA GLY A 95 -4.07 -12.52 9.28
C GLY A 95 -2.77 -12.33 10.02
N CYS A 96 -1.99 -13.40 10.11
CA CYS A 96 -0.66 -13.40 10.69
C CYS A 96 0.35 -13.86 9.65
N VAL A 97 1.58 -13.37 9.76
CA VAL A 97 2.68 -13.80 8.89
C VAL A 97 3.65 -14.65 9.71
N LEU A 98 3.65 -15.95 9.49
CA LEU A 98 4.57 -16.88 10.11
C LEU A 98 5.90 -16.90 9.32
N LEU A 99 7.01 -16.73 10.02
CA LEU A 99 8.35 -16.88 9.48
C LEU A 99 8.83 -18.32 9.70
N GLU A 100 8.88 -19.10 8.62
CA GLU A 100 9.32 -20.49 8.67
C GLU A 100 10.68 -20.69 8.02
N LEU A 101 11.50 -21.57 8.59
CA LEU A 101 12.80 -21.91 8.01
C LEU A 101 12.62 -22.80 6.79
N GLU A 102 13.26 -22.43 5.68
CA GLU A 102 13.23 -23.20 4.45
C GLU A 102 14.23 -24.38 4.52
N HIS A 103 13.69 -25.61 4.48
CA HIS A 103 14.51 -26.82 4.41
C HIS A 103 14.93 -27.11 2.97
N THR A 104 16.15 -26.73 2.61
CA THR A 104 16.68 -26.92 1.23
C THR A 104 17.50 -28.20 1.03
N CYS A 105 17.58 -29.11 2.01
CA CYS A 105 18.36 -30.34 1.84
C CYS A 105 17.57 -31.39 1.04
N SER A 106 18.09 -31.83 -0.12
CA SER A 106 17.53 -32.97 -0.87
C SER A 106 17.69 -34.24 -0.05
N ARG A 107 16.60 -35.00 0.19
CA ARG A 107 16.63 -36.33 0.83
C ARG A 107 17.57 -37.27 0.05
N GLY A 108 18.85 -37.33 0.40
CA GLY A 108 19.80 -38.27 -0.24
C GLY A 108 21.29 -37.89 -0.21
N GLN A 109 21.67 -36.65 0.06
CA GLN A 109 23.10 -36.26 0.09
C GLN A 109 23.59 -35.94 1.52
N HIS A 110 23.61 -36.95 2.39
CA HIS A 110 24.14 -36.81 3.76
C HIS A 110 25.68 -36.85 3.86
N HIS A 111 26.44 -36.73 2.76
CA HIS A 111 27.89 -37.00 2.80
C HIS A 111 28.85 -36.02 2.12
N ARG A 112 28.44 -34.77 1.86
CA ARG A 112 29.38 -33.66 1.61
C ARG A 112 28.81 -32.39 2.23
N ALA A 113 29.56 -31.78 3.14
CA ALA A 113 29.28 -30.49 3.80
C ALA A 113 27.93 -29.85 3.43
N CYS A 114 26.85 -30.34 4.06
CA CYS A 114 25.50 -29.84 3.80
C CYS A 114 25.45 -28.37 4.24
N LEU A 115 25.48 -27.43 3.29
CA LEU A 115 25.36 -25.99 3.54
C LEU A 115 23.91 -25.57 3.85
N CYS A 116 22.99 -26.51 4.11
CA CYS A 116 21.61 -26.17 4.39
C CYS A 116 21.45 -25.58 5.80
N PHE A 117 20.67 -24.49 5.89
CA PHE A 117 20.49 -23.65 7.08
C PHE A 117 20.01 -24.40 8.33
N TYR A 118 19.37 -25.56 8.14
CA TYR A 118 18.92 -26.42 9.24
C TYR A 118 20.05 -27.20 9.92
N HIS A 119 21.07 -27.63 9.18
CA HIS A 119 22.13 -28.52 9.69
C HIS A 119 23.45 -27.81 10.01
N ASN A 120 23.55 -26.50 9.76
CA ASN A 120 24.77 -25.73 10.03
C ASN A 120 24.70 -25.04 11.40
N ARG A 121 25.55 -25.45 12.36
CA ARG A 121 25.68 -24.82 13.70
C ARG A 121 26.03 -23.33 13.64
N HIS A 122 26.74 -22.87 12.62
CA HIS A 122 27.02 -21.43 12.42
C HIS A 122 25.76 -20.64 12.00
N GLY A 123 24.71 -21.33 11.55
CA GLY A 123 23.40 -20.77 11.23
C GLY A 123 22.47 -20.60 12.42
N GLU A 124 22.79 -21.17 13.60
CA GLU A 124 21.95 -21.05 14.81
C GLU A 124 21.96 -19.61 15.35
N LEU A 125 23.14 -19.01 15.57
CA LEU A 125 23.28 -17.60 16.01
C LEU A 125 22.72 -16.60 15.00
N LYS A 126 22.77 -16.94 13.71
CA LYS A 126 22.25 -16.12 12.61
C LYS A 126 20.74 -16.27 12.41
N ARG A 127 20.15 -17.34 12.96
CA ARG A 127 18.70 -17.54 12.99
C ARG A 127 18.02 -16.55 13.93
N ASP A 128 18.69 -16.23 15.04
CA ASP A 128 18.19 -15.27 16.03
C ASP A 128 18.01 -13.87 15.42
N GLU A 129 18.89 -13.48 14.49
CA GLU A 129 18.75 -12.21 13.75
C GLU A 129 17.45 -12.13 12.94
N ALA A 130 16.99 -13.24 12.36
CA ALA A 130 15.74 -13.27 11.59
C ALA A 130 14.50 -13.05 12.46
N TYR A 131 14.57 -13.50 13.72
CA TYR A 131 13.50 -13.34 14.69
C TYR A 131 13.52 -11.98 15.41
N LEU A 132 14.51 -11.11 15.15
CA LEU A 132 14.55 -9.76 15.71
C LEU A 132 13.34 -8.92 15.30
N VAL A 133 12.83 -9.14 14.09
CA VAL A 133 11.59 -8.50 13.59
C VAL A 133 10.33 -9.30 13.90
N CYS A 134 10.44 -10.41 14.64
CA CYS A 134 9.34 -11.31 14.97
C CYS A 134 8.99 -11.28 16.46
N THR A 135 7.75 -11.57 16.79
CA THR A 135 7.31 -11.91 18.15
C THR A 135 7.00 -13.41 18.16
N GLY A 136 7.90 -14.19 18.77
CA GLY A 136 7.94 -15.64 18.51
C GLY A 136 8.34 -15.91 17.06
N CYS A 137 7.52 -16.68 16.34
CA CYS A 137 7.72 -16.96 14.91
C CYS A 137 6.91 -16.04 13.98
N TYR A 138 6.12 -15.11 14.54
CA TYR A 138 5.25 -14.23 13.76
C TYR A 138 5.90 -12.88 13.50
N LEU A 139 5.81 -12.38 12.28
CA LEU A 139 6.33 -11.08 11.90
C LEU A 139 5.59 -9.97 12.68
N GLY A 140 6.34 -9.23 13.50
CA GLY A 140 5.80 -8.17 14.34
C GLY A 140 5.81 -6.84 13.61
N MET A 141 4.64 -6.22 13.41
CA MET A 141 4.50 -4.94 12.70
C MET A 141 5.37 -3.85 13.32
N GLU A 142 5.35 -3.74 14.65
CA GLU A 142 6.14 -2.75 15.38
C GLU A 142 7.64 -2.98 15.23
N LYS A 143 8.08 -4.24 15.30
CA LYS A 143 9.50 -4.56 15.17
C LYS A 143 10.01 -4.31 13.75
N VAL A 144 9.19 -4.61 12.74
CA VAL A 144 9.47 -4.25 11.33
C VAL A 144 9.58 -2.73 11.18
N ALA A 145 8.60 -1.98 11.70
CA ALA A 145 8.59 -0.53 11.61
C ALA A 145 9.81 0.09 12.30
N GLN A 146 10.14 -0.35 13.51
CA GLN A 146 11.30 0.12 14.27
C GLN A 146 12.62 -0.20 13.56
N TRP A 147 12.79 -1.44 13.10
CA TRP A 147 13.98 -1.85 12.34
C TRP A 147 14.18 -0.97 11.10
N PHE A 148 13.11 -0.76 10.33
CA PHE A 148 13.18 0.05 9.12
C PHE A 148 13.54 1.50 9.45
N GLN A 149 12.83 2.12 10.40
CA GLN A 149 13.08 3.51 10.84
C GLN A 149 14.52 3.72 11.33
N GLN A 150 15.06 2.78 12.10
CA GLN A 150 16.46 2.84 12.58
C GLN A 150 17.48 2.76 11.44
N ALA A 151 17.17 2.03 10.38
CA ALA A 151 18.06 1.89 9.22
C ALA A 151 17.99 3.09 8.27
N VAL A 152 16.87 3.80 8.19
CA VAL A 152 16.64 4.85 7.17
C VAL A 152 17.76 5.87 7.12
N SER A 153 18.16 6.47 8.25
CA SER A 153 19.16 7.56 8.23
C SER A 153 20.49 7.10 7.63
N SER A 154 20.98 5.92 8.02
CA SER A 154 22.24 5.37 7.49
C SER A 154 22.13 4.94 6.03
N VAL A 155 20.98 4.43 5.61
CA VAL A 155 20.73 4.06 4.22
C VAL A 155 20.59 5.33 3.36
N TRP A 156 19.92 6.37 3.86
CA TRP A 156 19.67 7.63 3.16
C TRP A 156 20.96 8.32 2.74
N GLU A 157 21.96 8.38 3.63
CA GLU A 157 23.28 8.96 3.36
C GLU A 157 24.02 8.31 2.18
N GLN A 158 23.66 7.08 1.82
CA GLN A 158 24.24 6.35 0.69
C GLN A 158 23.48 6.53 -0.62
N THR A 159 22.35 7.24 -0.58
CA THR A 159 21.56 7.56 -1.77
C THR A 159 22.07 8.83 -2.43
N PRO A 160 21.96 8.97 -3.76
CA PRO A 160 22.19 10.24 -4.44
C PRO A 160 21.24 11.36 -3.98
N LEU A 161 20.13 11.01 -3.33
CA LEU A 161 19.10 11.94 -2.88
C LEU A 161 19.49 12.70 -1.62
N SER A 162 20.46 12.19 -0.84
CA SER A 162 20.96 12.82 0.38
C SER A 162 21.48 14.25 0.17
N THR A 163 21.97 14.57 -1.03
CA THR A 163 22.43 15.94 -1.36
C THR A 163 21.29 16.88 -1.76
N CYS A 164 20.14 16.33 -2.15
CA CYS A 164 18.99 17.08 -2.65
C CYS A 164 17.96 17.35 -1.54
N TYR A 165 17.83 16.41 -0.60
CA TYR A 165 16.82 16.46 0.45
C TYR A 165 17.38 16.06 1.82
N THR A 166 16.98 16.80 2.83
CA THR A 166 17.09 16.38 4.22
C THR A 166 15.93 15.45 4.57
N VAL A 167 16.24 14.30 5.16
CA VAL A 167 15.22 13.35 5.65
C VAL A 167 15.04 13.50 7.15
N GLU A 168 13.79 13.59 7.59
CA GLU A 168 13.38 13.41 8.98
C GLU A 168 12.50 12.17 9.06
N VAL A 169 12.86 11.22 9.93
CA VAL A 169 12.07 10.01 10.19
C VAL A 169 11.06 10.33 11.29
N LEU A 170 9.78 10.20 10.97
CA LEU A 170 8.68 10.45 11.89
C LEU A 170 8.38 9.17 12.68
N PRO A 171 8.22 9.25 14.02
CA PRO A 171 8.02 8.08 14.86
C PRO A 171 6.67 7.41 14.57
N SER A 172 6.70 6.10 14.30
CA SER A 172 5.50 5.28 14.17
C SER A 172 5.73 3.86 14.68
N SER A 173 4.69 3.25 15.23
CA SER A 173 4.71 1.84 15.67
C SER A 173 4.23 0.86 14.60
N ARG A 174 3.79 1.33 13.43
CA ARG A 174 3.23 0.46 12.37
C ARG A 174 3.75 0.76 10.98
N SER A 175 4.41 1.88 10.79
CA SER A 175 4.81 2.40 9.49
C SER A 175 6.13 3.14 9.61
N CYS A 176 6.62 3.70 8.49
CA CYS A 176 7.74 4.62 8.51
C CYS A 176 7.33 5.91 7.80
N GLY A 177 7.04 6.94 8.59
CA GLY A 177 6.82 8.29 8.09
C GLY A 177 8.15 8.97 7.79
N LEU A 178 8.26 9.61 6.63
CA LEU A 178 9.42 10.37 6.19
C LEU A 178 8.98 11.77 5.81
N ARG A 179 9.58 12.79 6.42
CA ARG A 179 9.46 14.17 5.95
C ARG A 179 10.70 14.52 5.16
N LEU A 180 10.53 14.81 3.88
CA LEU A 180 11.62 15.22 3.00
C LEU A 180 11.56 16.74 2.82
N THR A 181 12.66 17.42 3.13
CA THR A 181 12.78 18.88 2.97
C THR A 181 13.82 19.19 1.91
N ASP A 182 13.42 19.95 0.89
CA ASP A 182 14.33 20.39 -0.18
C ASP A 182 15.22 21.57 0.26
N GLN A 183 16.20 21.93 -0.57
CA GLN A 183 17.12 23.04 -0.30
C GLN A 183 16.44 24.42 -0.20
N SER A 184 15.20 24.55 -0.69
CA SER A 184 14.40 25.77 -0.56
C SER A 184 13.52 25.80 0.71
N GLY A 185 13.60 24.77 1.54
CA GLY A 185 12.81 24.63 2.76
C GLY A 185 11.39 24.11 2.54
N ARG A 186 11.03 23.70 1.32
CA ARG A 186 9.73 23.06 1.07
C ARG A 186 9.81 21.61 1.51
N SER A 187 8.80 21.19 2.25
CA SER A 187 8.71 19.80 2.72
C SER A 187 7.46 19.11 2.21
N PHE A 188 7.52 17.79 2.16
CA PHE A 188 6.37 16.92 1.95
C PHE A 188 6.58 15.62 2.73
N SER A 189 5.47 14.93 3.02
CA SER A 189 5.48 13.74 3.87
C SER A 189 5.17 12.49 3.06
N ILE A 190 5.90 11.42 3.35
CA ILE A 190 5.71 10.09 2.78
C ILE A 190 5.44 9.13 3.93
N GLU A 191 4.38 8.33 3.81
CA GLU A 191 4.08 7.26 4.74
C GLU A 191 4.35 5.91 4.06
N LEU A 192 5.36 5.19 4.56
CA LEU A 192 5.68 3.84 4.09
C LEU A 192 4.93 2.82 4.95
N LEU A 193 3.98 2.12 4.33
CA LEU A 193 3.23 1.02 4.91
C LEU A 193 3.91 -0.29 4.52
N PHE A 194 4.08 -1.22 5.44
CA PHE A 194 4.66 -2.52 5.12
C PHE A 194 3.58 -3.50 4.71
N GLY A 195 3.90 -4.45 3.84
CA GLY A 195 2.96 -5.50 3.53
C GLY A 195 3.58 -6.81 3.06
N VAL A 196 2.85 -7.91 3.24
CA VAL A 196 3.21 -9.24 2.74
C VAL A 196 2.12 -9.68 1.78
N GLN A 197 2.52 -10.02 0.56
CA GLN A 197 1.59 -10.41 -0.50
C GLN A 197 0.96 -11.77 -0.18
N ARG A 198 -0.36 -11.88 -0.38
CA ARG A 198 -1.08 -13.14 -0.21
C ARG A 198 -0.98 -13.97 -1.49
N GLY A 199 -0.05 -14.92 -1.51
CA GLY A 199 0.24 -15.72 -2.71
C GLY A 199 0.64 -14.83 -3.88
N ASP A 200 0.09 -15.10 -5.06
CA ASP A 200 0.30 -14.30 -6.28
C ASP A 200 -0.87 -13.32 -6.55
N SER A 201 -1.67 -13.02 -5.53
CA SER A 201 -2.81 -12.10 -5.63
C SER A 201 -2.40 -10.64 -5.49
N HIS A 202 -3.33 -9.71 -5.75
CA HIS A 202 -3.12 -8.28 -5.48
C HIS A 202 -3.55 -7.87 -4.06
N ILE A 203 -3.76 -8.85 -3.17
CA ILE A 203 -4.13 -8.62 -1.78
C ILE A 203 -2.91 -8.75 -0.90
N PHE A 204 -2.77 -7.83 0.05
CA PHE A 204 -1.63 -7.78 0.95
C PHE A 204 -2.12 -7.79 2.39
N LEU A 205 -1.44 -8.52 3.26
CA LEU A 205 -1.48 -8.22 4.68
C LEU A 205 -0.62 -6.98 4.91
N SER A 206 -1.21 -5.88 5.34
CA SER A 206 -0.56 -4.60 5.55
C SER A 206 -0.50 -4.23 7.03
N SER A 207 0.50 -3.43 7.39
CA SER A 207 0.63 -2.83 8.70
C SER A 207 -0.28 -1.61 8.91
N GLN A 208 -1.03 -1.22 7.88
CA GLN A 208 -2.11 -0.25 7.99
C GLN A 208 -3.14 -0.72 9.02
N ALA A 209 -3.66 0.22 9.82
CA ALA A 209 -4.71 -0.05 10.78
C ALA A 209 -5.81 0.98 10.59
N GLU A 210 -7.07 0.55 10.46
CA GLU A 210 -8.17 1.45 10.80
C GLU A 210 -8.19 1.67 12.32
N GLU A 211 -8.32 2.93 12.73
CA GLU A 211 -8.13 3.33 14.13
C GLU A 211 -9.06 2.59 15.09
N ALA A 212 -8.47 2.23 16.23
CA ALA A 212 -9.02 1.64 17.44
C ALA A 212 -9.18 0.10 17.45
N ILE A 213 -8.49 -0.51 18.42
CA ILE A 213 -8.77 -1.78 19.13
C ILE A 213 -7.73 -2.92 18.92
N SER A 214 -6.96 -2.98 17.83
CA SER A 214 -5.96 -4.08 17.74
C SER A 214 -4.73 -3.80 18.62
N THR A 215 -4.73 -4.37 19.83
CA THR A 215 -3.57 -4.41 20.74
C THR A 215 -2.52 -5.43 20.31
N SER A 216 -2.77 -6.18 19.23
CA SER A 216 -1.88 -7.21 18.74
C SER A 216 -0.90 -6.65 17.71
N PHE A 217 0.39 -6.74 18.01
CA PHE A 217 1.47 -6.32 17.10
C PHE A 217 1.82 -7.37 16.04
N VAL A 218 1.13 -8.52 16.01
CA VAL A 218 1.35 -9.62 15.06
C VAL A 218 0.17 -9.89 14.13
N ILE A 219 -0.98 -9.24 14.36
CA ILE A 219 -2.17 -9.36 13.49
C ILE A 219 -2.14 -8.22 12.47
N TRP A 220 -1.98 -8.59 11.21
CA TRP A 220 -1.97 -7.71 10.04
C TRP A 220 -3.38 -7.62 9.43
N GLU A 221 -3.70 -6.49 8.81
CA GLU A 221 -4.98 -6.27 8.14
C GLU A 221 -4.84 -6.50 6.64
N GLU A 222 -5.87 -7.05 6.00
CA GLU A 222 -5.92 -7.16 4.55
C GLU A 222 -6.14 -5.79 3.92
N SER A 223 -5.20 -5.41 3.06
CA SER A 223 -5.29 -4.23 2.22
C SER A 223 -5.65 -4.63 0.79
N TYR A 224 -6.72 -4.01 0.30
CA TYR A 224 -7.22 -4.12 -1.07
C TYR A 224 -6.73 -2.97 -1.96
N ALA A 225 -5.92 -2.06 -1.43
CA ALA A 225 -5.54 -0.81 -2.09
C ALA A 225 -4.82 -1.04 -3.44
N VAL A 226 -4.03 -2.12 -3.56
CA VAL A 226 -3.37 -2.46 -4.83
C VAL A 226 -4.39 -2.96 -5.87
N ALA A 227 -5.37 -3.78 -5.45
CA ALA A 227 -6.45 -4.24 -6.31
C ALA A 227 -7.34 -3.06 -6.77
N GLU A 228 -7.68 -2.15 -5.85
CA GLU A 228 -8.45 -0.94 -6.16
C GLU A 228 -7.72 -0.03 -7.15
N LYS A 229 -6.42 0.21 -6.94
CA LYS A 229 -5.59 0.96 -7.89
C LYS A 229 -5.58 0.30 -9.27
N LYS A 230 -5.52 -1.04 -9.33
CA LYS A 230 -5.59 -1.77 -10.60
C LYS A 230 -6.94 -1.62 -11.27
N PHE A 231 -8.04 -1.53 -10.52
CA PHE A 231 -9.36 -1.21 -11.06
C PHE A 231 -9.37 0.17 -11.72
N PHE A 232 -8.91 1.22 -11.02
CA PHE A 232 -8.81 2.56 -11.61
C PHE A 232 -7.92 2.57 -12.87
N SER A 233 -6.80 1.87 -12.84
CA SER A 233 -5.89 1.74 -13.99
C SER A 233 -6.56 1.02 -15.16
N HIS A 234 -7.32 -0.03 -14.90
CA HIS A 234 -8.08 -0.79 -15.91
C HIS A 234 -9.15 0.07 -16.58
N VAL A 235 -9.91 0.84 -15.78
CA VAL A 235 -10.92 1.76 -16.31
C VAL A 235 -10.27 2.86 -17.15
N ALA A 236 -9.18 3.46 -16.66
CA ALA A 236 -8.44 4.50 -17.38
C ALA A 236 -7.90 4.03 -18.73
N GLN A 237 -7.46 2.77 -18.85
CA GLN A 237 -6.96 2.20 -20.11
C GLN A 237 -8.05 2.06 -21.19
N GLN A 238 -9.32 2.01 -20.79
CA GLN A 238 -10.46 1.88 -21.71
C GLN A 238 -11.19 3.21 -21.92
N ALA A 239 -10.82 4.25 -21.16
CA ALA A 239 -11.49 5.53 -21.16
C ALA A 239 -11.19 6.32 -22.45
N PRO A 240 -12.22 6.85 -23.14
CA PRO A 240 -12.04 7.86 -24.18
C PRO A 240 -11.27 9.10 -23.69
N GLU A 241 -10.69 9.88 -24.60
CA GLU A 241 -9.88 11.06 -24.24
C GLU A 241 -10.67 12.18 -23.52
N ASP A 242 -12.00 12.22 -23.69
CA ASP A 242 -12.91 13.21 -23.13
C ASP A 242 -13.57 12.77 -21.80
N THR A 243 -13.15 11.63 -21.25
CA THR A 243 -13.67 11.10 -19.99
C THR A 243 -13.29 11.99 -18.80
N CYS A 244 -14.19 12.11 -17.82
CA CYS A 244 -14.06 13.02 -16.67
C CYS A 244 -14.34 12.34 -15.31
N PHE A 245 -14.16 11.02 -15.19
CA PHE A 245 -14.52 10.28 -13.97
C PHE A 245 -13.62 10.66 -12.78
N LEU A 246 -12.32 10.91 -13.00
CA LEU A 246 -11.41 11.36 -11.93
C LEU A 246 -11.77 12.76 -11.44
N GLU A 247 -12.13 13.67 -12.35
CA GLU A 247 -12.60 15.01 -12.02
C GLU A 247 -13.91 14.96 -11.22
N CYS A 248 -14.79 14.00 -11.54
CA CYS A 248 -16.02 13.77 -10.78
C CYS A 248 -15.73 13.30 -9.35
N LEU A 249 -14.83 12.31 -9.19
CA LEU A 249 -14.44 11.81 -7.88
C LEU A 249 -13.71 12.88 -7.06
N GLN A 250 -12.80 13.64 -7.68
CA GLN A 250 -12.08 14.73 -7.03
C GLN A 250 -13.04 15.81 -6.53
N LEU A 251 -14.01 16.24 -7.35
CA LEU A 251 -15.03 17.20 -6.94
C LEU A 251 -15.83 16.71 -5.73
N LEU A 252 -16.28 15.45 -5.77
CA LEU A 252 -17.04 14.86 -4.68
C LEU A 252 -16.20 14.73 -3.40
N ALA A 253 -14.93 14.37 -3.52
CA ALA A 253 -14.00 14.30 -2.40
C ALA A 253 -13.81 15.68 -1.75
N SER A 254 -13.65 16.73 -2.56
CA SER A 254 -13.56 18.11 -2.05
C SER A 254 -14.86 18.60 -1.42
N ILE A 255 -16.03 18.22 -1.95
CA ILE A 255 -17.33 18.61 -1.37
C ILE A 255 -17.57 17.93 -0.02
N LEU A 256 -17.16 16.66 0.11
CA LEU A 256 -17.33 15.87 1.33
C LEU A 256 -16.21 16.05 2.35
N GLU A 257 -15.21 16.87 2.04
CA GLU A 257 -14.13 17.19 2.95
C GLU A 257 -14.69 17.86 4.23
N GLY A 258 -14.23 17.40 5.40
CA GLY A 258 -14.72 17.86 6.69
C GLY A 258 -16.08 17.27 7.12
N THR A 259 -16.70 16.40 6.31
CA THR A 259 -17.86 15.62 6.73
C THR A 259 -17.45 14.34 7.48
N ARG A 260 -18.43 13.58 8.00
CA ARG A 260 -18.20 12.27 8.62
C ARG A 260 -18.00 11.13 7.61
N ILE A 261 -18.12 11.41 6.32
CA ILE A 261 -17.95 10.41 5.26
C ILE A 261 -16.46 10.34 4.94
N SER A 262 -15.84 9.19 5.18
CA SER A 262 -14.42 9.01 4.86
C SER A 262 -14.19 9.03 3.36
N SER A 263 -13.00 9.46 2.95
CA SER A 263 -12.57 9.41 1.55
C SER A 263 -12.59 7.97 1.00
N TYR A 264 -12.34 6.98 1.86
CA TYR A 264 -12.43 5.56 1.50
C TYR A 264 -13.88 5.10 1.25
N ALA A 265 -14.84 5.55 2.06
CA ALA A 265 -16.26 5.25 1.82
C ALA A 265 -16.75 5.88 0.50
N LEU A 266 -16.39 7.13 0.25
CA LEU A 266 -16.69 7.79 -1.04
C LEU A 266 -16.06 7.03 -2.21
N LYS A 267 -14.78 6.66 -2.10
CA LYS A 267 -14.07 5.88 -3.13
C LYS A 267 -14.82 4.57 -3.42
N THR A 268 -15.22 3.84 -2.39
CA THR A 268 -15.94 2.57 -2.53
C THR A 268 -17.27 2.76 -3.26
N VAL A 269 -18.07 3.77 -2.87
CA VAL A 269 -19.31 4.14 -3.57
C VAL A 269 -19.03 4.49 -5.03
N PHE A 270 -17.99 5.29 -5.29
CA PHE A 270 -17.63 5.69 -6.63
C PHE A 270 -17.24 4.49 -7.51
N MET A 271 -16.46 3.54 -6.97
CA MET A 271 -16.07 2.34 -7.69
C MET A 271 -17.28 1.47 -8.08
N HIS A 272 -18.29 1.32 -7.20
CA HIS A 272 -19.53 0.61 -7.53
C HIS A 272 -20.29 1.27 -8.70
N VAL A 273 -20.42 2.59 -8.68
CA VAL A 273 -21.08 3.33 -9.76
C VAL A 273 -20.25 3.29 -11.05
N LEU A 274 -18.92 3.40 -10.94
CA LEU A 274 -17.99 3.31 -12.08
C LEU A 274 -18.01 1.94 -12.74
N ASN A 275 -18.20 0.87 -11.96
CA ASN A 275 -18.33 -0.49 -12.48
C ASN A 275 -19.68 -0.71 -13.17
N SER A 276 -20.74 -0.06 -12.68
CA SER A 276 -22.12 -0.23 -13.19
C SER A 276 -22.42 0.60 -14.44
N VAL A 277 -21.70 1.71 -14.64
CA VAL A 277 -21.95 2.66 -15.73
C VAL A 277 -20.83 2.56 -16.76
N PRO A 278 -21.13 2.29 -18.05
CA PRO A 278 -20.12 2.21 -19.10
C PRO A 278 -19.21 3.44 -19.14
N ILE A 279 -17.90 3.24 -19.31
CA ILE A 279 -16.91 4.33 -19.25
C ILE A 279 -17.18 5.45 -20.28
N THR A 280 -17.80 5.12 -21.41
CA THR A 280 -18.23 6.07 -22.45
C THR A 280 -19.28 7.07 -21.97
N HIS A 281 -19.99 6.78 -20.87
CA HIS A 281 -20.97 7.68 -20.26
C HIS A 281 -20.38 8.61 -19.19
N TRP A 282 -19.07 8.57 -19.00
CA TRP A 282 -18.35 9.46 -18.09
C TRP A 282 -17.74 10.64 -18.84
N SER A 283 -18.46 11.20 -19.83
CA SER A 283 -18.02 12.36 -20.59
C SER A 283 -18.41 13.69 -19.93
N GLN A 284 -17.78 14.79 -20.36
CA GLN A 284 -18.05 16.11 -19.78
C GLN A 284 -19.51 16.56 -19.91
N THR A 285 -20.22 16.11 -20.95
CA THR A 285 -21.63 16.48 -21.16
C THR A 285 -22.56 15.79 -20.16
N GLN A 286 -22.15 14.64 -19.63
CA GLN A 286 -22.92 13.85 -18.67
C GLN A 286 -22.41 14.00 -17.22
N PHE A 287 -21.43 14.89 -16.99
CA PHE A 287 -20.77 15.09 -15.69
C PHE A 287 -21.76 15.25 -14.52
N LEU A 288 -22.77 16.13 -14.67
CA LEU A 288 -23.75 16.36 -13.61
C LEU A 288 -24.61 15.13 -13.32
N MET A 289 -24.95 14.33 -14.35
CA MET A 289 -25.66 13.07 -14.14
C MET A 289 -24.79 12.06 -13.40
N ARG A 290 -23.47 12.02 -13.66
CA ARG A 290 -22.55 11.15 -12.91
C ARG A 290 -22.46 11.56 -11.44
N VAL A 291 -22.38 12.86 -11.16
CA VAL A 291 -22.43 13.39 -9.78
C VAL A 291 -23.73 12.95 -9.08
N GLN A 292 -24.87 13.10 -9.76
CA GLN A 292 -26.17 12.66 -9.24
C GLN A 292 -26.21 11.17 -8.94
N ASP A 293 -25.75 10.32 -9.86
CA ASP A 293 -25.75 8.87 -9.67
C ASP A 293 -24.88 8.45 -8.47
N VAL A 294 -23.70 9.07 -8.31
CA VAL A 294 -22.82 8.79 -7.15
C VAL A 294 -23.46 9.27 -5.84
N THR A 295 -24.01 10.47 -5.81
CA THR A 295 -24.70 10.98 -4.60
C THR A 295 -25.95 10.19 -4.25
N GLY A 296 -26.72 9.73 -5.25
CA GLY A 296 -27.90 8.89 -5.07
C GLY A 296 -27.55 7.51 -4.51
N TYR A 297 -26.47 6.90 -5.03
CA TYR A 297 -25.96 5.64 -4.46
C TYR A 297 -25.46 5.82 -3.03
N LEU A 298 -24.72 6.89 -2.76
CA LEU A 298 -24.27 7.23 -1.41
C LEU A 298 -25.45 7.38 -0.44
N GLN A 299 -26.50 8.12 -0.86
CA GLN A 299 -27.72 8.27 -0.07
C GLN A 299 -28.37 6.91 0.21
N HIS A 300 -28.47 6.04 -0.80
CA HIS A 300 -29.01 4.69 -0.63
C HIS A 300 -28.22 3.88 0.42
N CYS A 301 -26.89 3.92 0.35
CA CYS A 301 -26.01 3.26 1.32
C CYS A 301 -26.22 3.80 2.75
N LEU A 302 -26.39 5.11 2.90
CA LEU A 302 -26.65 5.75 4.19
C LEU A 302 -28.01 5.35 4.76
N GLU A 303 -29.06 5.31 3.93
CA GLU A 303 -30.40 4.88 4.33
C GLU A 303 -30.42 3.40 4.75
N LYS A 304 -29.70 2.54 4.01
CA LYS A 304 -29.54 1.12 4.32
C LYS A 304 -28.54 0.84 5.45
N LYS A 305 -27.74 1.84 5.83
CA LYS A 305 -26.59 1.69 6.74
C LYS A 305 -25.64 0.57 6.32
N CYS A 306 -25.46 0.42 5.01
CA CYS A 306 -24.68 -0.67 4.44
C CYS A 306 -23.94 -0.15 3.21
N LEU A 307 -22.63 -0.37 3.21
CA LEU A 307 -21.76 -0.16 2.06
C LEU A 307 -20.93 -1.42 1.89
N GLU A 308 -21.22 -2.18 0.86
CA GLU A 308 -20.47 -3.39 0.53
C GLU A 308 -19.07 -3.00 0.05
N HIS A 309 -18.07 -3.75 0.50
CA HIS A 309 -16.71 -3.58 0.04
C HIS A 309 -16.64 -3.84 -1.48
N PHE A 310 -15.90 -3.01 -2.23
CA PHE A 310 -15.92 -3.10 -3.70
C PHE A 310 -15.23 -4.36 -4.25
N ILE A 311 -14.09 -4.76 -3.68
CA ILE A 311 -13.35 -5.95 -4.13
C ILE A 311 -13.87 -7.25 -3.50
N PHE A 312 -13.99 -7.30 -2.17
CA PHE A 312 -14.45 -8.49 -1.45
C PHE A 312 -15.89 -8.86 -1.80
N GLY A 313 -16.11 -10.08 -2.29
CA GLY A 313 -17.44 -10.61 -2.63
C GLY A 313 -18.00 -10.15 -3.98
N ASN A 314 -17.32 -9.22 -4.66
CA ASN A 314 -17.73 -8.73 -5.97
C ASN A 314 -17.27 -9.69 -7.08
N LYS A 315 -18.23 -10.24 -7.83
CA LYS A 315 -17.99 -11.20 -8.93
C LYS A 315 -17.68 -10.52 -10.26
N GLU A 316 -17.84 -9.21 -10.34
CA GLU A 316 -17.67 -8.41 -11.56
C GLU A 316 -16.35 -7.66 -11.59
N VAL A 317 -15.44 -7.95 -10.65
CA VAL A 317 -14.10 -7.38 -10.65
C VAL A 317 -13.35 -7.81 -11.93
N PRO A 318 -12.69 -6.88 -12.64
CA PRO A 318 -11.93 -7.18 -13.86
C PRO A 318 -10.93 -8.35 -13.68
N GLY A 319 -10.89 -9.27 -14.65
CA GLY A 319 -10.09 -10.50 -14.56
C GLY A 319 -8.56 -10.31 -14.51
N ASN A 320 -8.05 -9.11 -14.79
CA ASN A 320 -6.63 -8.76 -14.59
C ASN A 320 -6.29 -8.46 -13.11
N ILE A 321 -7.29 -8.43 -12.22
CA ILE A 321 -7.14 -8.30 -10.78
C ILE A 321 -7.22 -9.70 -10.16
N SER A 322 -6.06 -10.31 -9.95
CA SER A 322 -5.88 -11.54 -9.20
C SER A 322 -6.31 -11.36 -7.73
N LEU A 323 -7.22 -12.21 -7.26
CA LEU A 323 -7.69 -12.32 -5.88
C LEU A 323 -7.30 -13.70 -5.32
N PRO A 324 -7.22 -13.89 -3.98
CA PRO A 324 -6.74 -15.12 -3.35
C PRO A 324 -7.57 -16.38 -3.64
#